data_AF-A0AAX3LCE0-F1
#
_entry.id   AF-A0AAX3LCE0-F1
#
_cell.length_a   1.000
_cell.length_b   1.000
_cell.length_c   1.000
_cell.angle_alpha   90.00
_cell.angle_beta   90.00
_cell.angle_gamma   90.00
#
_symmetry.space_group_name_H-M   'P 1'
#
loop_
_entity.id
_entity.type
_entity.pdbx_description
1 polymer ?
#
loop_
_entity_poly.entity_id
_entity_poly.type
_entity_poly.pdbx_seq_one_letter_code
_entity_poly.pdbx_strand_id
1 'polypeptide(L)'
;MISRVKGWLLAATVLLCAQAGAASLSDIQVSNGESQARITFSFMGDPEYAFSQPDSHSVALDIKQTGVIQGLPLQFSGNNLVKSIRSGSPKDSQSLRLVVDLTEKGKTRAVKQQNGANYTVVFTINADAPPPPPPPPVVAKRVEEPVYTPRPSEPARNPFKTYSDRITSVTSSNTVTRPAASARRAVSGDKVIIAIDAGHGGQDPGAIGPGGTREKNVTIAVARKLRTLLNDDPMFKGVLTRDGDYFISVMGRSDVARKQNANFLVSIHADAAPNRNATGASVWVLSNRRANSEMANWLEEHEKQSELLGGAGDVLANSQADPYLSQAVLDLQFGHSQRVGYDVATNVLNQLQGIGSLHKRRPEHASLGVLRSPDIPSILVETGFISNNAEERLLGSDSYQQQIAEAIYNGLRKYFDAHPLQSAPQGGAAQTASAAQPGEMTATN
;
A
#
# COMPACT_ATOMS: atom_id res chain seq x y z
N MET A 1 -49.27 -41.45 -45.47
CA MET A 1 -50.07 -41.22 -44.25
C MET A 1 -49.13 -41.42 -43.05
N ILE A 2 -48.42 -40.37 -42.63
CA ILE A 2 -48.77 -39.46 -41.51
C ILE A 2 -48.40 -40.07 -40.14
N SER A 3 -47.20 -39.71 -39.66
CA SER A 3 -46.87 -39.30 -38.26
C SER A 3 -46.91 -40.40 -37.15
N ARG A 4 -46.08 -40.45 -36.09
CA ARG A 4 -45.49 -39.40 -35.24
C ARG A 4 -44.27 -39.90 -34.45
N VAL A 5 -43.26 -39.04 -34.38
CA VAL A 5 -42.19 -38.97 -33.39
C VAL A 5 -42.74 -38.43 -32.06
N LYS A 6 -42.48 -39.11 -30.92
CA LYS A 6 -42.45 -38.61 -29.52
C LYS A 6 -41.67 -39.65 -28.69
N GLY A 7 -40.54 -39.41 -28.02
CA GLY A 7 -39.88 -38.19 -27.58
C GLY A 7 -40.17 -37.92 -26.10
N TRP A 8 -39.54 -38.65 -25.16
CA TRP A 8 -39.44 -38.26 -23.73
C TRP A 8 -38.05 -38.64 -23.18
N LEU A 9 -37.12 -37.71 -23.36
CA LEU A 9 -35.91 -37.56 -22.54
C LEU A 9 -36.38 -36.93 -21.22
N LEU A 10 -36.28 -37.65 -20.11
CA LEU A 10 -36.45 -37.05 -18.79
C LEU A 10 -35.13 -36.32 -18.47
N ALA A 11 -35.13 -35.02 -18.73
CA ALA A 11 -34.06 -34.12 -18.34
C ALA A 11 -33.92 -34.11 -16.82
N ALA A 12 -32.78 -34.57 -16.32
CA ALA A 12 -32.34 -34.29 -14.97
C ALA A 12 -31.99 -32.80 -14.90
N THR A 13 -32.98 -31.98 -14.53
CA THR A 13 -32.76 -30.58 -14.18
C THR A 13 -32.00 -30.55 -12.86
N VAL A 14 -30.68 -30.66 -12.92
CA VAL A 14 -29.81 -30.26 -11.81
C VAL A 14 -29.98 -28.74 -11.68
N LEU A 15 -30.80 -28.31 -10.73
CA LEU A 15 -30.72 -26.94 -10.22
C LEU A 15 -29.30 -26.75 -9.70
N LEU A 16 -28.44 -26.10 -10.49
CA LEU A 16 -27.30 -25.39 -9.94
C LEU A 16 -27.89 -24.22 -9.13
N CYS A 17 -28.24 -24.49 -7.88
CA CYS A 17 -28.26 -23.43 -6.88
C CYS A 17 -26.81 -22.93 -6.79
N ALA A 18 -26.52 -21.82 -7.46
CA ALA A 18 -25.36 -21.03 -7.10
C ALA A 18 -25.56 -20.68 -5.62
N GLN A 19 -24.85 -21.39 -4.73
CA GLN A 19 -24.75 -20.96 -3.35
C GLN A 19 -24.09 -19.59 -3.40
N ALA A 20 -24.89 -18.53 -3.25
CA ALA A 20 -24.37 -17.20 -2.99
C ALA A 20 -23.58 -17.32 -1.68
N GLY A 21 -22.26 -17.32 -1.78
CA GLY A 21 -21.40 -17.30 -0.60
C GLY A 21 -21.75 -16.06 0.23
N ALA A 22 -21.79 -16.20 1.55
CA ALA A 22 -21.92 -15.06 2.44
C ALA A 22 -20.80 -14.05 2.13
N ALA A 23 -21.16 -12.77 2.05
CA ALA A 23 -20.18 -11.76 1.70
C ALA A 23 -19.04 -11.70 2.73
N SER A 24 -17.85 -11.36 2.24
CA SER A 24 -16.65 -11.29 3.06
C SER A 24 -15.96 -9.94 2.93
N LEU A 25 -15.60 -9.33 4.05
CA LEU A 25 -14.79 -8.13 4.12
C LEU A 25 -13.41 -8.41 3.52
N SER A 26 -13.04 -7.62 2.51
CA SER A 26 -11.81 -7.78 1.72
C SER A 26 -10.87 -6.58 1.81
N ASP A 27 -11.34 -5.40 2.21
CA ASP A 27 -10.47 -4.24 2.44
C ASP A 27 -11.10 -3.22 3.40
N ILE A 28 -10.26 -2.45 4.08
CA ILE A 28 -10.65 -1.27 4.87
C ILE A 28 -9.75 -0.12 4.45
N GLN A 29 -10.34 0.89 3.82
CA GLN A 29 -9.64 2.13 3.46
C GLN A 29 -10.16 3.28 4.30
N VAL A 30 -9.27 4.10 4.82
CA VAL A 30 -9.61 5.23 5.68
C VAL A 30 -8.98 6.49 5.08
N SER A 31 -9.81 7.51 4.90
CA SER A 31 -9.40 8.90 4.74
C SER A 31 -9.89 9.63 5.98
N ASN A 32 -8.96 10.17 6.79
CA ASN A 32 -9.22 10.66 8.13
C ASN A 32 -8.78 12.11 8.23
N GLY A 33 -9.71 13.03 8.41
CA GLY A 33 -9.43 14.44 8.68
C GLY A 33 -10.00 14.86 10.03
N GLU A 34 -9.75 16.12 10.41
CA GLU A 34 -10.18 16.66 11.71
C GLU A 34 -11.70 16.76 11.83
N SER A 35 -12.39 17.23 10.78
CA SER A 35 -13.84 17.47 10.80
C SER A 35 -14.66 16.43 10.04
N GLN A 36 -14.02 15.60 9.22
CA GLN A 36 -14.67 14.55 8.45
C GLN A 36 -13.74 13.36 8.26
N ALA A 37 -14.29 12.16 8.42
CA ALA A 37 -13.63 10.92 8.05
C ALA A 37 -14.50 10.10 7.08
N ARG A 38 -13.84 9.42 6.14
CA ARG A 38 -14.45 8.49 5.21
C ARG A 38 -13.79 7.13 5.33
N ILE A 39 -14.57 6.13 5.75
CA ILE A 39 -14.13 4.74 5.84
C ILE A 39 -14.85 3.93 4.78
N THR A 40 -14.09 3.22 3.95
CA THR A 40 -14.64 2.34 2.91
C THR A 40 -14.32 0.90 3.27
N PHE A 41 -15.36 0.13 3.59
CA PHE A 41 -15.29 -1.31 3.80
C PHE A 41 -15.62 -1.99 2.48
N SER A 42 -14.67 -2.72 1.88
CA SER A 42 -14.89 -3.45 0.64
C SER A 42 -15.25 -4.90 0.92
N PHE A 43 -16.14 -5.47 0.12
CA PHE A 43 -16.65 -6.82 0.28
C PHE A 43 -16.64 -7.57 -1.06
N MET A 44 -16.33 -8.86 -0.98
CA MET A 44 -16.64 -9.82 -2.04
C MET A 44 -18.01 -10.42 -1.77
N GLY A 45 -18.95 -10.23 -2.70
CA GLY A 45 -20.36 -10.58 -2.51
C GLY A 45 -21.15 -9.48 -1.79
N ASP A 46 -22.49 -9.57 -1.84
CA ASP A 46 -23.39 -8.56 -1.27
C ASP A 46 -23.46 -8.66 0.27
N PRO A 47 -22.94 -7.69 1.04
CA PRO A 47 -22.91 -7.79 2.49
C PRO A 47 -24.29 -7.59 3.11
N GLU A 48 -24.67 -8.55 3.95
CA GLU A 48 -25.69 -8.35 4.98
C GLU A 48 -25.02 -7.70 6.19
N TYR A 49 -25.30 -6.43 6.40
CA TYR A 49 -24.70 -5.63 7.46
C TYR A 49 -25.74 -4.74 8.16
N ALA A 50 -25.43 -4.36 9.39
CA ALA A 50 -26.09 -3.29 10.11
C ALA A 50 -25.03 -2.36 10.69
N PHE A 51 -25.26 -1.05 10.66
CA PHE A 51 -24.45 -0.13 11.44
C PHE A 51 -25.28 0.45 12.57
N SER A 52 -24.61 0.73 13.69
CA SER A 52 -25.20 1.37 14.86
C SER A 52 -24.20 2.36 15.41
N GLN A 53 -24.69 3.32 16.19
CA GLN A 53 -23.86 4.30 16.86
C GLN A 53 -24.11 4.17 18.37
N PRO A 54 -23.40 3.26 19.06
CA PRO A 54 -23.66 2.96 20.47
C PRO A 54 -23.58 4.20 21.36
N ASP A 55 -22.67 5.11 21.03
CA ASP A 55 -22.53 6.42 21.66
C ASP A 55 -21.99 7.46 20.67
N SER A 56 -21.94 8.73 21.10
CA SER A 56 -21.49 9.83 20.24
C SER A 56 -20.02 9.74 19.77
N HIS A 57 -19.19 8.92 20.42
CA HIS A 57 -17.76 8.70 20.12
C HIS A 57 -17.49 7.30 19.55
N SER A 58 -18.50 6.51 19.21
CA SER A 58 -18.27 5.18 18.65
C SER A 58 -19.29 4.79 17.60
N VAL A 59 -18.83 4.14 16.54
CA VAL A 59 -19.68 3.59 15.48
C VAL A 59 -19.38 2.11 15.35
N ALA A 60 -20.40 1.28 15.42
CA ALA A 60 -20.27 -0.16 15.24
C ALA A 60 -20.82 -0.58 13.87
N LEU A 61 -20.06 -1.39 13.16
CA LEU A 61 -20.47 -2.10 11.94
C LEU A 61 -20.56 -3.59 12.27
N ASP A 62 -21.78 -4.13 12.23
CA ASP A 62 -22.07 -5.55 12.35
C ASP A 62 -22.20 -6.16 10.95
N ILE A 63 -21.44 -7.21 10.68
CA ILE A 63 -21.38 -7.88 9.38
C ILE A 63 -21.76 -9.34 9.63
N LYS A 64 -22.68 -9.90 8.84
CA LYS A 64 -22.99 -11.33 8.89
C LYS A 64 -21.90 -12.14 8.18
N GLN A 65 -20.81 -12.34 8.90
CA GLN A 65 -19.62 -13.05 8.45
C GLN A 65 -18.98 -13.75 9.66
N THR A 66 -18.35 -14.91 9.43
CA THR A 66 -17.60 -15.65 10.45
C THR A 66 -16.09 -15.48 10.31
N GLY A 67 -15.35 -15.75 11.40
CA GLY A 67 -13.88 -15.84 11.47
C GLY A 67 -13.20 -14.58 12.01
N VAL A 68 -11.86 -14.50 11.93
CA VAL A 68 -11.06 -13.45 12.60
C VAL A 68 -10.40 -12.52 11.58
N ILE A 69 -10.47 -11.22 11.83
CA ILE A 69 -9.72 -10.19 11.09
C ILE A 69 -8.43 -9.89 11.86
N GLN A 70 -7.27 -10.08 11.22
CA GLN A 70 -5.98 -9.69 11.79
C GLN A 70 -5.50 -8.35 11.21
N GLY A 71 -4.56 -7.71 11.90
CA GLY A 71 -4.12 -6.35 11.57
C GLY A 71 -5.00 -5.26 12.17
N LEU A 72 -5.98 -5.62 13.01
CA LEU A 72 -6.68 -4.70 13.89
C LEU A 72 -6.09 -4.76 15.32
N PRO A 73 -6.13 -3.67 16.10
CA PRO A 73 -6.71 -2.37 15.75
C PRO A 73 -5.86 -1.59 14.75
N LEU A 74 -6.52 -0.90 13.81
CA LEU A 74 -5.91 0.24 13.12
C LEU A 74 -5.98 1.41 14.08
N GLN A 75 -4.84 1.99 14.42
CA GLN A 75 -4.77 3.16 15.31
C GLN A 75 -4.42 4.40 14.48
N PHE A 76 -5.07 5.50 14.81
CA PHE A 76 -4.85 6.80 14.18
C PHE A 76 -4.63 7.81 15.30
N SER A 77 -3.52 8.53 15.24
CA SER A 77 -3.15 9.60 16.20
C SER A 77 -3.45 10.98 15.61
N GLY A 78 -3.02 12.07 16.26
CA GLY A 78 -3.21 13.45 15.80
C GLY A 78 -4.62 13.99 16.01
N ASN A 79 -4.96 15.09 15.32
CA ASN A 79 -6.28 15.75 15.40
C ASN A 79 -7.39 15.03 14.61
N ASN A 80 -7.19 13.76 14.28
CA ASN A 80 -8.09 12.98 13.45
C ASN A 80 -9.43 12.70 14.14
N LEU A 81 -10.53 12.71 13.37
CA LEU A 81 -11.86 12.39 13.91
C LEU A 81 -11.99 10.90 14.31
N VAL A 82 -11.42 9.99 13.53
CA VAL A 82 -11.38 8.55 13.87
C VAL A 82 -10.11 8.26 14.63
N LYS A 83 -10.23 7.72 15.85
CA LYS A 83 -9.13 7.31 16.73
C LYS A 83 -8.65 5.89 16.44
N SER A 84 -9.57 4.96 16.25
CA SER A 84 -9.21 3.56 16.00
C SER A 84 -10.31 2.81 15.25
N ILE A 85 -9.92 1.77 14.52
CA ILE A 85 -10.85 0.74 14.04
C ILE A 85 -10.39 -0.59 14.62
N ARG A 86 -11.25 -1.26 15.38
CA ARG A 86 -10.91 -2.49 16.10
C ARG A 86 -12.00 -3.53 15.98
N SER A 87 -11.65 -4.79 16.25
CA SER A 87 -12.65 -5.83 16.46
C SER A 87 -13.42 -5.57 17.76
N GLY A 88 -14.74 -5.69 17.69
CA GLY A 88 -15.62 -5.68 18.86
C GLY A 88 -16.26 -7.05 19.09
N SER A 89 -16.98 -7.20 20.20
CA SER A 89 -17.74 -8.42 20.49
C SER A 89 -18.85 -8.63 19.46
N PRO A 90 -18.87 -9.75 18.72
CA PRO A 90 -19.94 -10.09 17.80
C PRO A 90 -21.31 -10.14 18.46
N LYS A 91 -22.37 -9.91 17.68
CA LYS A 91 -23.76 -10.10 18.14
C LYS A 91 -24.09 -11.58 18.35
N ASP A 92 -23.52 -12.44 17.52
CA ASP A 92 -23.72 -13.89 17.51
C ASP A 92 -22.52 -14.61 16.87
N SER A 93 -22.57 -15.95 16.80
CA SER A 93 -21.50 -16.77 16.21
C SER A 93 -21.39 -16.68 14.69
N GLN A 94 -22.31 -15.98 14.02
CA GLN A 94 -22.37 -15.82 12.56
C GLN A 94 -22.05 -14.39 12.13
N SER A 95 -21.60 -13.54 13.05
CA SER A 95 -21.31 -12.14 12.80
C SER A 95 -19.92 -11.73 13.24
N LEU A 96 -19.46 -10.64 12.65
CA LEU A 96 -18.28 -9.88 13.04
C LEU A 96 -18.72 -8.47 13.39
N ARG A 97 -18.12 -7.91 14.45
CA ARG A 97 -18.30 -6.51 14.81
C ARG A 97 -16.98 -5.76 14.62
N LEU A 98 -17.03 -4.69 13.84
CA LEU A 98 -16.00 -3.66 13.82
C LEU A 98 -16.49 -2.45 14.61
N VAL A 99 -15.62 -1.87 15.42
CA VAL A 99 -15.89 -0.64 16.17
C VAL A 99 -14.91 0.42 15.70
N VAL A 100 -15.47 1.55 15.27
CA VAL A 100 -14.76 2.78 14.94
C VAL A 100 -14.87 3.68 16.16
N ASP A 101 -13.77 3.85 16.90
CA ASP A 101 -13.71 4.79 18.00
C ASP A 101 -13.36 6.19 17.46
N LEU A 102 -14.05 7.23 17.93
CA LEU A 102 -13.88 8.62 17.52
C LEU A 102 -13.17 9.42 18.63
N THR A 103 -12.44 10.45 18.23
CA THR A 103 -11.79 11.39 19.17
C THR A 103 -12.77 12.42 19.73
N GLU A 104 -13.80 12.78 18.96
CA GLU A 104 -14.87 13.67 19.35
C GLU A 104 -16.25 13.16 18.89
N LYS A 105 -17.31 13.91 19.19
CA LYS A 105 -18.67 13.55 18.80
C LYS A 105 -18.80 13.61 17.29
N GLY A 106 -19.27 12.53 16.67
CA GLY A 106 -19.50 12.49 15.22
C GLY A 106 -20.90 12.01 14.86
N LYS A 107 -21.36 12.33 13.65
CA LYS A 107 -22.57 11.76 13.05
C LYS A 107 -22.18 10.92 11.84
N THR A 108 -22.63 9.68 11.81
CA THR A 108 -22.26 8.73 10.75
C THR A 108 -23.40 8.47 9.78
N ARG A 109 -23.07 8.49 8.50
CA ARG A 109 -23.90 7.98 7.42
C ARG A 109 -23.21 6.81 6.74
N ALA A 110 -23.90 5.69 6.58
CA ALA A 110 -23.43 4.56 5.79
C ALA A 110 -24.14 4.50 4.44
N VAL A 111 -23.39 4.26 3.37
CA VAL A 111 -23.94 4.04 2.02
C VAL A 111 -23.35 2.76 1.44
N LYS A 112 -24.20 1.81 1.07
CA LYS A 112 -23.80 0.64 0.28
C LYS A 112 -23.73 1.02 -1.20
N GLN A 113 -22.65 0.65 -1.86
CA GLN A 113 -22.45 0.83 -3.30
C GLN A 113 -22.07 -0.51 -3.93
N GLN A 114 -22.42 -0.69 -5.20
CA GLN A 114 -22.06 -1.85 -5.99
C GLN A 114 -21.35 -1.40 -7.27
N ASN A 115 -20.20 -2.00 -7.56
CA ASN A 115 -19.49 -1.82 -8.81
C ASN A 115 -19.13 -3.19 -9.39
N GLY A 116 -19.93 -3.64 -10.37
CA GLY A 116 -19.84 -5.01 -10.89
C GLY A 116 -20.15 -6.04 -9.81
N ALA A 117 -19.19 -6.94 -9.54
CA ALA A 117 -19.27 -7.96 -8.50
C ALA A 117 -18.77 -7.51 -7.11
N ASN A 118 -18.19 -6.31 -7.02
CA ASN A 118 -17.63 -5.78 -5.79
C ASN A 118 -18.63 -4.87 -5.08
N TYR A 119 -18.71 -5.01 -3.76
CA TYR A 119 -19.58 -4.21 -2.91
C TYR A 119 -18.74 -3.37 -1.96
N THR A 120 -19.16 -2.15 -1.69
CA THR A 120 -18.55 -1.31 -0.67
C THR A 120 -19.60 -0.76 0.27
N VAL A 121 -19.25 -0.66 1.55
CA VAL A 121 -20.01 0.10 2.55
C VAL A 121 -19.14 1.27 2.95
N VAL A 122 -19.60 2.47 2.59
CA VAL A 122 -18.87 3.73 2.84
C VAL A 122 -19.50 4.42 4.03
N PHE A 123 -18.73 4.56 5.10
CA PHE A 123 -19.07 5.43 6.23
C PHE A 123 -18.51 6.82 5.96
N THR A 124 -19.36 7.83 6.06
CA THR A 124 -18.98 9.23 6.15
C THR A 124 -19.34 9.71 7.55
N ILE A 125 -18.33 10.10 8.30
CA ILE A 125 -18.45 10.58 9.68
C ILE A 125 -18.08 12.05 9.67
N ASN A 126 -18.99 12.90 10.13
CA ASN A 126 -18.72 14.33 10.30
C ASN A 126 -18.68 14.66 11.79
N ALA A 127 -17.72 15.47 12.22
CA ALA A 127 -17.68 16.01 13.56
C ALA A 127 -18.95 16.82 13.83
N ASP A 128 -19.48 16.72 15.05
CA ASP A 128 -20.66 17.47 15.50
C ASP A 128 -20.25 18.91 15.91
N ALA A 129 -19.45 19.57 15.07
CA ALA A 129 -19.01 20.94 15.26
C ALA A 129 -20.05 21.92 14.67
N PRO A 130 -20.29 23.09 15.31
CA PRO A 130 -21.13 24.13 14.72
C PRO A 130 -20.56 24.59 13.37
N PRO A 131 -21.40 24.92 12.37
CA PRO A 131 -20.91 25.51 11.13
C PRO A 131 -20.11 26.79 11.45
N PRO A 132 -19.03 27.07 10.70
CA PRO A 132 -18.30 28.33 10.88
C PRO A 132 -19.25 29.52 10.69
N PRO A 133 -19.07 30.62 11.43
CA PRO A 133 -19.97 31.77 11.35
C PRO A 133 -20.03 32.30 9.91
N PRO A 134 -21.22 32.71 9.42
CA PRO A 134 -21.35 33.25 8.08
C PRO A 134 -20.49 34.51 7.93
N PRO A 135 -19.90 34.75 6.75
CA PRO A 135 -19.17 35.98 6.49
C PRO A 135 -20.10 37.20 6.67
N PRO A 136 -19.57 38.35 7.13
CA PRO A 136 -20.38 39.53 7.40
C PRO A 136 -21.13 39.98 6.13
N PRO A 137 -22.40 40.44 6.24
CA PRO A 137 -23.20 40.82 5.10
C PRO A 137 -22.57 42.01 4.37
N VAL A 138 -22.24 41.80 3.09
CA VAL A 138 -21.75 42.86 2.21
C VAL A 138 -22.95 43.73 1.83
N VAL A 139 -23.01 44.96 2.36
CA VAL A 139 -23.99 45.97 1.95
C VAL A 139 -23.67 46.37 0.51
N ALA A 140 -24.49 45.91 -0.44
CA ALA A 140 -24.39 46.29 -1.83
C ALA A 140 -24.77 47.78 -2.00
N LYS A 141 -23.78 48.66 -2.03
CA LYS A 141 -23.96 50.03 -2.53
C LYS A 141 -24.00 49.94 -4.06
N ARG A 142 -25.17 50.20 -4.65
CA ARG A 142 -25.36 50.30 -6.10
C ARG A 142 -24.50 51.45 -6.63
N VAL A 143 -23.44 51.11 -7.35
CA VAL A 143 -22.64 52.04 -8.15
C VAL A 143 -22.93 51.71 -9.61
N GLU A 144 -23.27 52.75 -10.37
CA GLU A 144 -23.55 52.69 -11.81
C GLU A 144 -22.41 52.02 -12.59
N GLU A 145 -22.79 51.27 -13.63
CA GLU A 145 -21.88 50.51 -14.48
C GLU A 145 -20.92 51.44 -15.24
N PRO A 146 -19.59 51.30 -15.08
CA PRO A 146 -18.66 51.84 -16.04
C PRO A 146 -18.54 50.89 -17.23
N VAL A 147 -18.76 51.43 -18.42
CA VAL A 147 -18.43 50.81 -19.70
C VAL A 147 -16.93 50.46 -19.70
N TYR A 148 -16.59 49.17 -19.78
CA TYR A 148 -15.21 48.71 -19.90
C TYR A 148 -14.99 48.06 -21.26
N THR A 149 -14.10 48.65 -22.05
CA THR A 149 -13.55 48.08 -23.28
C THR A 149 -12.64 46.88 -22.93
N PRO A 150 -12.61 45.81 -23.74
CA PRO A 150 -11.83 44.62 -23.41
C PRO A 150 -10.33 44.91 -23.45
N ARG A 151 -9.67 44.77 -22.30
CA ARG A 151 -8.21 44.71 -22.18
C ARG A 151 -7.76 43.25 -22.30
N PRO A 152 -6.68 42.93 -23.03
CA PRO A 152 -6.18 41.55 -23.14
C PRO A 152 -5.79 40.99 -21.77
N SER A 153 -6.20 39.75 -21.50
CA SER A 153 -5.79 38.98 -20.35
C SER A 153 -4.31 38.56 -20.46
N GLU A 154 -3.48 38.98 -19.51
CA GLU A 154 -2.20 38.34 -19.28
C GLU A 154 -2.41 37.00 -18.54
N PRO A 155 -1.73 35.92 -18.95
CA PRO A 155 -1.74 34.66 -18.21
C PRO A 155 -0.93 34.78 -16.91
N ALA A 156 -1.42 34.08 -15.86
CA ALA A 156 -0.75 33.96 -14.57
C ALA A 156 0.71 33.50 -14.72
N ARG A 157 1.63 34.26 -14.13
CA ARG A 157 3.07 33.98 -14.09
C ARG A 157 3.35 32.75 -13.22
N ASN A 158 3.91 31.71 -13.83
CA ASN A 158 4.56 30.59 -13.17
C ASN A 158 5.96 31.04 -12.67
N PRO A 159 6.28 30.92 -11.37
CA PRO A 159 7.55 31.42 -10.81
C PRO A 159 8.79 30.58 -11.18
N PHE A 160 8.66 29.52 -12.00
CA PHE A 160 9.78 28.65 -12.38
C PHE A 160 10.15 28.65 -13.87
N LYS A 161 9.86 29.73 -14.61
CA LYS A 161 10.52 29.98 -15.90
C LYS A 161 11.50 31.14 -15.80
N THR A 162 12.77 30.82 -15.64
CA THR A 162 13.86 31.73 -16.02
C THR A 162 14.61 31.11 -17.20
N TYR A 163 14.42 31.70 -18.38
CA TYR A 163 15.40 31.63 -19.45
C TYR A 163 16.59 32.48 -19.01
N SER A 164 17.60 31.82 -18.48
CA SER A 164 18.97 32.32 -18.51
C SER A 164 19.85 31.13 -18.83
N ASP A 165 20.33 31.13 -20.08
CA ASP A 165 21.38 30.27 -20.59
C ASP A 165 22.66 30.46 -19.78
N ARG A 166 22.72 29.78 -18.63
CA ARG A 166 23.96 29.30 -18.05
C ARG A 166 23.79 27.80 -17.87
N ILE A 167 24.31 27.08 -18.85
CA ILE A 167 24.68 25.67 -18.71
C ILE A 167 25.59 25.59 -17.48
N THR A 168 25.02 25.24 -16.32
CA THR A 168 25.77 24.52 -15.31
C THR A 168 25.70 23.07 -15.75
N SER A 169 26.64 22.73 -16.63
CA SER A 169 27.02 21.34 -16.87
C SER A 169 27.37 20.75 -15.52
N VAL A 170 26.48 19.96 -14.94
CA VAL A 170 26.93 18.90 -14.05
C VAL A 170 27.58 17.91 -15.00
N THR A 171 28.88 18.09 -15.24
CA THR A 171 29.71 17.05 -15.81
C THR A 171 29.59 15.90 -14.82
N SER A 172 28.76 14.92 -15.16
CA SER A 172 28.92 13.58 -14.67
C SER A 172 30.34 13.18 -15.04
N SER A 173 31.28 13.38 -14.12
CA SER A 173 32.50 12.60 -14.14
C SER A 173 32.03 11.17 -13.95
N ASN A 174 31.85 10.49 -15.08
CA ASN A 174 32.06 9.05 -15.20
C ASN A 174 33.50 8.80 -14.74
N THR A 175 33.71 8.89 -13.43
CA THR A 175 34.84 8.27 -12.81
C THR A 175 34.44 6.81 -12.76
N VAL A 176 34.84 6.10 -13.80
CA VAL A 176 35.01 4.66 -13.75
C VAL A 176 35.81 4.39 -12.48
N THR A 177 35.13 4.00 -11.41
CA THR A 177 35.79 3.44 -10.23
C THR A 177 36.38 2.12 -10.69
N ARG A 178 37.66 2.21 -11.09
CA ARG A 178 38.55 1.05 -11.21
C ARG A 178 38.35 0.18 -9.96
N PRO A 179 38.15 -1.14 -10.12
CA PRO A 179 37.82 -2.00 -9.00
C PRO A 179 38.94 -1.90 -7.96
N ALA A 180 38.60 -1.43 -6.77
CA ALA A 180 39.47 -1.60 -5.62
C ALA A 180 39.56 -3.11 -5.37
N ALA A 181 40.74 -3.66 -5.60
CA ALA A 181 41.07 -5.03 -5.27
C ALA A 181 40.73 -5.31 -3.80
N SER A 182 39.92 -6.35 -3.59
CA SER A 182 39.76 -7.12 -2.35
C SER A 182 39.85 -6.33 -1.04
N ALA A 183 38.82 -5.53 -0.73
CA ALA A 183 38.46 -5.29 0.66
C ALA A 183 37.61 -6.49 1.11
N ARG A 184 38.17 -7.31 2.01
CA ARG A 184 37.46 -8.43 2.65
C ARG A 184 36.11 -7.93 3.16
N ARG A 185 35.04 -8.61 2.75
CA ARG A 185 33.65 -8.46 3.21
C ARG A 185 33.64 -8.23 4.73
N ALA A 186 33.55 -6.98 5.16
CA ALA A 186 32.98 -6.67 6.46
C ALA A 186 31.48 -6.83 6.24
N VAL A 187 30.97 -8.03 6.49
CA VAL A 187 29.55 -8.25 6.68
C VAL A 187 29.20 -7.38 7.88
N SER A 188 28.53 -6.24 7.67
CA SER A 188 27.81 -5.65 8.79
C SER A 188 26.92 -6.77 9.33
N GLY A 189 26.89 -6.98 10.64
CA GLY A 189 26.14 -8.08 11.25
C GLY A 189 24.62 -8.01 11.02
N ASP A 190 24.14 -7.03 10.23
CA ASP A 190 22.75 -6.73 10.00
C ASP A 190 22.29 -7.44 8.72
N LYS A 191 21.41 -8.43 8.90
CA LYS A 191 20.73 -9.13 7.82
C LYS A 191 19.75 -8.18 7.10
N VAL A 192 19.62 -8.33 5.78
CA VAL A 192 18.55 -7.68 5.02
C VAL A 192 17.22 -8.34 5.38
N ILE A 193 16.31 -7.58 5.97
CA ILE A 193 14.99 -8.06 6.37
C ILE A 193 14.04 -7.90 5.18
N ILE A 194 13.54 -9.03 4.67
CA ILE A 194 12.56 -9.08 3.59
C ILE A 194 11.21 -9.44 4.18
N ALA A 195 10.26 -8.51 4.16
CA ALA A 195 8.86 -8.82 4.41
C ALA A 195 8.26 -9.51 3.19
N ILE A 196 7.58 -10.62 3.42
CA ILE A 196 6.93 -11.44 2.40
C ILE A 196 5.45 -11.42 2.69
N ASP A 197 4.72 -10.74 1.83
CA ASP A 197 3.29 -10.63 1.90
C ASP A 197 2.61 -11.73 1.08
N ALA A 198 2.00 -12.69 1.77
CA ALA A 198 1.15 -13.67 1.12
C ALA A 198 -0.21 -13.02 0.86
N GLY A 199 -0.50 -12.69 -0.40
CA GLY A 199 -1.76 -12.06 -0.81
C GLY A 199 -3.00 -12.79 -0.27
N HIS A 200 -4.08 -12.05 -0.02
CA HIS A 200 -5.36 -12.58 0.48
C HIS A 200 -5.24 -13.24 1.86
N GLY A 201 -6.14 -14.18 2.19
CA GLY A 201 -6.13 -14.95 3.44
C GLY A 201 -7.46 -14.88 4.20
N GLY A 202 -7.77 -15.93 4.96
CA GLY A 202 -9.00 -16.05 5.72
C GLY A 202 -10.20 -16.10 4.80
N GLN A 203 -11.11 -15.15 4.98
CA GLN A 203 -12.35 -15.05 4.21
C GLN A 203 -12.12 -14.48 2.82
N ASP A 204 -10.95 -13.89 2.56
CA ASP A 204 -10.52 -13.50 1.23
C ASP A 204 -9.80 -14.67 0.54
N PRO A 205 -10.45 -15.39 -0.39
CA PRO A 205 -9.81 -16.49 -1.11
C PRO A 205 -8.86 -16.00 -2.22
N GLY A 206 -8.90 -14.71 -2.56
CA GLY A 206 -8.41 -14.18 -3.83
C GLY A 206 -9.16 -14.77 -5.01
N ALA A 207 -8.52 -14.78 -6.17
CA ALA A 207 -9.06 -15.43 -7.34
C ALA A 207 -9.21 -16.95 -7.13
N ILE A 208 -10.25 -17.50 -7.77
CA ILE A 208 -10.55 -18.94 -7.73
C ILE A 208 -10.41 -19.48 -9.16
N GLY A 209 -9.50 -20.44 -9.32
CA GLY A 209 -9.27 -21.12 -10.59
C GLY A 209 -10.44 -22.02 -11.00
N PRO A 210 -10.55 -22.38 -12.30
CA PRO A 210 -11.60 -23.27 -12.80
C PRO A 210 -11.71 -24.62 -12.08
N GLY A 211 -10.59 -25.16 -11.58
CA GLY A 211 -10.52 -26.40 -10.79
C GLY A 211 -10.77 -26.21 -9.29
N GLY A 212 -11.06 -24.98 -8.84
CA GLY A 212 -11.35 -24.65 -7.45
C GLY A 212 -10.13 -24.26 -6.62
N THR A 213 -8.95 -24.12 -7.24
CA THR A 213 -7.74 -23.64 -6.56
C THR A 213 -7.96 -22.21 -6.10
N ARG A 214 -7.65 -21.92 -4.84
CA ARG A 214 -7.79 -20.57 -4.26
C ARG A 214 -6.43 -19.89 -4.22
N GLU A 215 -6.35 -18.68 -4.74
CA GLU A 215 -5.12 -17.88 -4.78
C GLU A 215 -4.45 -17.79 -3.41
N LYS A 216 -5.21 -17.54 -2.33
CA LYS A 216 -4.67 -17.45 -0.96
C LYS A 216 -3.82 -18.65 -0.51
N ASN A 217 -4.08 -19.84 -1.08
CA ASN A 217 -3.38 -21.08 -0.78
C ASN A 217 -2.07 -21.17 -1.58
N VAL A 218 -2.08 -20.71 -2.82
CA VAL A 218 -0.88 -20.60 -3.67
C VAL A 218 0.08 -19.58 -3.08
N THR A 219 -0.42 -18.39 -2.74
CA THR A 219 0.42 -17.28 -2.26
C THR A 219 1.13 -17.61 -0.96
N ILE A 220 0.44 -18.23 0.02
CA ILE A 220 1.07 -18.63 1.29
C ILE A 220 2.08 -19.77 1.12
N ALA A 221 1.83 -20.70 0.18
CA ALA A 221 2.75 -21.80 -0.09
C ALA A 221 4.07 -21.27 -0.68
N VAL A 222 4.01 -20.40 -1.68
CA VAL A 222 5.17 -19.74 -2.26
C VAL A 222 5.88 -18.85 -1.22
N ALA A 223 5.12 -18.07 -0.43
CA ALA A 223 5.69 -17.19 0.59
C ALA A 223 6.51 -17.96 1.65
N ARG A 224 6.02 -19.12 2.09
CA ARG A 224 6.74 -19.97 3.05
C ARG A 224 8.03 -20.54 2.44
N LYS A 225 7.99 -20.99 1.19
CA LYS A 225 9.18 -21.49 0.47
C LYS A 225 10.22 -20.37 0.33
N LEU A 226 9.79 -19.16 -0.06
CA LEU A 226 10.65 -17.99 -0.14
C LEU A 226 11.27 -17.63 1.22
N ARG A 227 10.48 -17.67 2.30
CA ARG A 227 10.99 -17.45 3.66
C ARG A 227 12.11 -18.43 4.01
N THR A 228 11.93 -19.71 3.70
CA THR A 228 12.94 -20.74 3.97
C THR A 228 14.24 -20.41 3.23
N LEU A 229 14.16 -20.14 1.92
CA LEU A 229 15.34 -19.78 1.10
C LEU A 229 16.07 -18.55 1.66
N LEU A 230 15.33 -17.51 2.07
CA LEU A 230 15.90 -16.31 2.67
C LEU A 230 16.53 -16.58 4.04
N ASN A 231 15.92 -17.42 4.87
CA ASN A 231 16.45 -17.70 6.22
C ASN A 231 17.67 -18.64 6.20
N ASP A 232 17.81 -19.46 5.16
CA ASP A 232 18.98 -20.30 4.92
C ASP A 232 20.18 -19.50 4.39
N ASP A 233 19.94 -18.27 3.88
CA ASP A 233 20.98 -17.35 3.44
C ASP A 233 21.46 -16.44 4.59
N PRO A 234 22.75 -16.41 4.95
CA PRO A 234 23.25 -15.54 6.01
C PRO A 234 23.04 -14.03 5.71
N MET A 235 22.83 -13.64 4.45
CA MET A 235 22.53 -12.25 4.08
C MET A 235 21.13 -11.80 4.50
N PHE A 236 20.16 -12.71 4.61
CA PHE A 236 18.74 -12.36 4.72
C PHE A 236 18.08 -12.82 6.02
N LYS A 237 16.95 -12.17 6.30
CA LYS A 237 15.91 -12.62 7.24
C LYS A 237 14.55 -12.43 6.56
N GLY A 238 13.86 -13.53 6.27
CA GLY A 238 12.50 -13.51 5.75
C GLY A 238 11.46 -13.46 6.88
N VAL A 239 10.53 -12.51 6.81
CA VAL A 239 9.39 -12.38 7.74
C VAL A 239 8.08 -12.40 6.94
N LEU A 240 7.05 -13.12 7.42
CA LEU A 240 5.75 -13.16 6.72
C LEU A 240 4.80 -12.10 7.28
N THR A 241 3.97 -11.49 6.43
CA THR A 241 2.83 -10.69 6.92
C THR A 241 1.78 -11.60 7.58
N ARG A 242 1.58 -12.81 7.03
CA ARG A 242 0.78 -13.89 7.62
C ARG A 242 1.46 -15.24 7.52
N ASP A 243 1.33 -16.07 8.57
CA ASP A 243 1.72 -17.50 8.56
C ASP A 243 0.53 -18.44 8.80
N GLY A 244 -0.69 -17.93 8.65
CA GLY A 244 -1.93 -18.68 8.78
C GLY A 244 -2.97 -18.27 7.75
N ASP A 245 -4.13 -18.93 7.80
CA ASP A 245 -5.27 -18.63 6.95
C ASP A 245 -6.20 -17.61 7.64
N TYR A 246 -5.77 -16.36 7.65
CA TYR A 246 -6.52 -15.23 8.20
C TYR A 246 -6.37 -14.00 7.31
N PHE A 247 -7.37 -13.13 7.37
CA PHE A 247 -7.39 -11.90 6.60
C PHE A 247 -6.51 -10.81 7.25
N ILE A 248 -5.77 -10.07 6.42
CA ILE A 248 -5.06 -8.83 6.80
C ILE A 248 -5.49 -7.73 5.82
N SER A 249 -5.88 -6.57 6.35
CA SER A 249 -6.19 -5.39 5.56
C SER A 249 -4.99 -4.95 4.72
N VAL A 250 -5.23 -4.26 3.61
CA VAL A 250 -4.15 -3.85 2.70
C VAL A 250 -3.14 -2.94 3.41
N MET A 251 -3.61 -2.02 4.27
CA MET A 251 -2.72 -1.18 5.09
C MET A 251 -1.97 -1.99 6.15
N GLY A 252 -2.64 -2.94 6.81
CA GLY A 252 -2.04 -3.76 7.85
C GLY A 252 -0.84 -4.58 7.37
N ARG A 253 -0.75 -4.89 6.07
CA ARG A 253 0.40 -5.59 5.46
C ARG A 253 1.68 -4.75 5.54
N SER A 254 1.59 -3.47 5.21
CA SER A 254 2.72 -2.53 5.32
C SER A 254 3.11 -2.28 6.78
N ASP A 255 2.13 -2.22 7.68
CA ASP A 255 2.40 -2.03 9.11
C ASP A 255 3.12 -3.22 9.74
N VAL A 256 2.80 -4.45 9.30
CA VAL A 256 3.57 -5.63 9.71
C VAL A 256 5.00 -5.55 9.19
N ALA A 257 5.22 -5.12 7.94
CA ALA A 257 6.57 -4.94 7.39
C ALA A 257 7.38 -3.90 8.20
N ARG A 258 6.78 -2.75 8.53
CA ARG A 258 7.40 -1.72 9.39
C ARG A 258 7.76 -2.24 10.77
N LYS A 259 6.82 -2.91 11.46
CA LYS A 259 7.05 -3.48 12.79
C LYS A 259 8.16 -4.52 12.82
N GLN A 260 8.43 -5.17 11.69
CA GLN A 260 9.54 -6.12 11.54
C GLN A 260 10.85 -5.45 11.09
N ASN A 261 10.87 -4.12 10.92
CA ASN A 261 11.99 -3.35 10.37
C ASN A 261 12.43 -3.85 8.99
N ALA A 262 11.46 -4.18 8.13
CA ALA A 262 11.75 -4.69 6.80
C ALA A 262 12.46 -3.64 5.93
N ASN A 263 13.54 -4.04 5.27
CA ASN A 263 14.23 -3.23 4.27
C ASN A 263 13.53 -3.27 2.91
N PHE A 264 12.73 -4.31 2.67
CA PHE A 264 12.02 -4.51 1.40
C PHE A 264 10.78 -5.37 1.62
N LEU A 265 9.73 -5.14 0.82
CA LEU A 265 8.48 -5.91 0.85
C LEU A 265 8.20 -6.57 -0.52
N VAL A 266 8.01 -7.89 -0.51
CA VAL A 266 7.55 -8.66 -1.67
C VAL A 266 6.13 -9.14 -1.41
N SER A 267 5.16 -8.64 -2.15
CA SER A 267 3.79 -9.18 -2.15
C SER A 267 3.65 -10.23 -3.26
N ILE A 268 3.08 -11.39 -2.92
CA ILE A 268 2.93 -12.55 -3.81
C ILE A 268 1.45 -12.78 -4.08
N HIS A 269 1.09 -12.82 -5.36
CA HIS A 269 -0.27 -12.99 -5.88
C HIS A 269 -0.32 -14.00 -7.04
N ALA A 270 -1.53 -14.39 -7.42
CA ALA A 270 -1.81 -15.15 -8.63
C ALA A 270 -3.02 -14.58 -9.37
N ASP A 271 -2.73 -13.70 -10.33
CA ASP A 271 -3.65 -12.93 -11.15
C ASP A 271 -4.84 -13.75 -11.72
N ALA A 272 -5.89 -13.04 -12.10
CA ALA A 272 -7.01 -13.59 -12.84
C ALA A 272 -7.53 -12.58 -13.86
N ALA A 273 -7.52 -12.98 -15.14
CA ALA A 273 -8.09 -12.20 -16.22
C ALA A 273 -9.43 -12.79 -16.71
N PRO A 274 -10.36 -11.95 -17.22
CA PRO A 274 -11.55 -12.42 -17.94
C PRO A 274 -11.18 -13.29 -19.15
N ASN A 275 -10.09 -12.94 -19.83
CA ASN A 275 -9.51 -13.79 -20.88
C ASN A 275 -8.75 -14.95 -20.23
N ARG A 276 -9.35 -16.14 -20.21
CA ARG A 276 -8.76 -17.36 -19.64
C ARG A 276 -7.55 -17.89 -20.42
N ASN A 277 -7.21 -17.30 -21.57
CA ASN A 277 -5.97 -17.61 -22.30
C ASN A 277 -4.79 -16.72 -21.87
N ALA A 278 -4.99 -15.73 -20.98
CA ALA A 278 -3.89 -14.98 -20.39
C ALA A 278 -2.97 -15.94 -19.64
N THR A 279 -1.66 -15.75 -19.84
CA THR A 279 -0.62 -16.55 -19.19
C THR A 279 0.59 -15.70 -18.82
N GLY A 280 1.41 -16.23 -17.93
CA GLY A 280 2.74 -15.77 -17.61
C GLY A 280 2.80 -14.89 -16.37
N ALA A 281 3.97 -14.84 -15.75
CA ALA A 281 4.22 -14.03 -14.58
C ALA A 281 4.35 -12.54 -14.94
N SER A 282 4.11 -11.67 -13.95
CA SER A 282 4.41 -10.24 -14.05
C SER A 282 4.84 -9.67 -12.70
N VAL A 283 5.49 -8.51 -12.70
CA VAL A 283 5.90 -7.82 -11.48
C VAL A 283 5.48 -6.37 -11.56
N TRP A 284 4.85 -5.89 -10.50
CA TRP A 284 4.30 -4.55 -10.40
C TRP A 284 5.05 -3.71 -9.38
N VAL A 285 5.13 -2.42 -9.65
CA VAL A 285 5.76 -1.40 -8.83
C VAL A 285 4.82 -0.20 -8.65
N LEU A 286 5.08 0.63 -7.64
CA LEU A 286 4.27 1.82 -7.37
C LEU A 286 4.32 2.81 -8.56
N SER A 287 3.16 3.25 -9.01
CA SER A 287 3.05 4.29 -10.05
C SER A 287 3.30 5.70 -9.50
N ASN A 288 3.87 6.59 -10.30
CA ASN A 288 4.11 8.00 -9.90
C ASN A 288 2.82 8.71 -9.51
N ARG A 289 1.72 8.49 -10.25
CA ARG A 289 0.42 9.08 -9.91
C ARG A 289 -0.04 8.64 -8.53
N ARG A 290 0.13 7.35 -8.21
CA ARG A 290 -0.22 6.84 -6.89
C ARG A 290 0.71 7.37 -5.82
N ALA A 291 2.02 7.35 -6.04
CA ALA A 291 3.01 7.91 -5.13
C ALA A 291 2.68 9.37 -4.78
N ASN A 292 2.35 10.21 -5.78
CA ASN A 292 1.96 11.60 -5.55
C ASN A 292 0.69 11.73 -4.71
N SER A 293 -0.34 10.90 -4.97
CA SER A 293 -1.56 10.90 -4.17
C SER A 293 -1.33 10.41 -2.74
N GLU A 294 -0.47 9.41 -2.55
CA GLU A 294 -0.09 8.96 -1.22
C GLU A 294 0.71 10.06 -0.52
N MET A 295 1.72 10.64 -1.16
CA MET A 295 2.47 11.74 -0.58
C MET A 295 1.57 12.90 -0.11
N ALA A 296 0.56 13.28 -0.90
CA ALA A 296 -0.42 14.28 -0.48
C ALA A 296 -1.17 13.83 0.79
N ASN A 297 -1.67 12.59 0.83
CA ASN A 297 -2.31 12.05 2.03
C ASN A 297 -1.35 12.01 3.23
N TRP A 298 -0.09 11.62 3.04
CA TRP A 298 0.94 11.58 4.09
C TRP A 298 1.36 12.99 4.55
N LEU A 299 1.24 13.99 3.69
CA LEU A 299 1.44 15.40 4.05
C LEU A 299 0.28 15.93 4.91
N GLU A 300 -0.94 15.45 4.65
CA GLU A 300 -2.13 15.73 5.47
C GLU A 300 -2.10 14.96 6.81
N GLU A 301 -1.48 13.77 6.83
CA GLU A 301 -1.39 12.89 8.00
C GLU A 301 -0.06 13.08 8.76
N HIS A 302 0.06 14.21 9.50
CA HIS A 302 1.26 14.58 10.29
C HIS A 302 1.87 13.48 11.17
N GLU A 303 1.05 12.54 11.65
CA GLU A 303 1.46 11.44 12.52
C GLU A 303 2.22 10.34 11.80
N LYS A 304 1.78 10.03 10.59
CA LYS A 304 2.45 9.04 9.77
C LYS A 304 3.85 9.53 9.39
N GLN A 305 4.06 10.85 9.28
CA GLN A 305 5.39 11.44 9.09
C GLN A 305 6.34 11.14 10.25
N SER A 306 5.86 11.19 11.50
CA SER A 306 6.70 10.90 12.67
C SER A 306 7.14 9.42 12.69
N GLU A 307 6.22 8.49 12.40
CA GLU A 307 6.54 7.05 12.28
C GLU A 307 7.57 6.78 11.16
N LEU A 308 7.44 7.48 10.03
CA LEU A 308 8.28 7.32 8.84
C LEU A 308 9.70 7.85 9.01
N LEU A 309 9.85 8.93 9.77
CA LEU A 309 11.10 9.68 9.89
C LEU A 309 11.84 9.35 11.21
N GLY A 310 11.25 8.50 12.05
CA GLY A 310 11.83 8.10 13.34
C GLY A 310 12.08 9.31 14.24
N GLY A 311 13.16 9.28 15.03
CA GLY A 311 13.52 10.43 15.88
C GLY A 311 13.78 11.74 15.12
N ALA A 312 13.98 11.71 13.79
CA ALA A 312 14.01 12.92 12.95
C ALA A 312 12.60 13.43 12.61
N GLY A 313 11.60 12.55 12.64
CA GLY A 313 10.17 12.86 12.56
C GLY A 313 9.70 13.70 13.72
N ASP A 314 10.17 13.43 14.94
CA ASP A 314 9.88 14.30 16.09
C ASP A 314 10.51 15.69 15.94
N VAL A 315 11.68 15.82 15.32
CA VAL A 315 12.29 17.14 15.02
C VAL A 315 11.52 17.86 13.91
N LEU A 316 10.99 17.10 12.94
CA LEU A 316 10.16 17.57 11.82
C LEU A 316 8.65 17.66 12.16
N ALA A 317 8.22 17.23 13.34
CA ALA A 317 6.83 17.35 13.81
C ALA A 317 6.70 18.35 14.97
N ASN A 318 7.75 18.49 15.80
CA ASN A 318 7.75 19.38 16.97
C ASN A 318 8.49 20.71 16.77
N SER A 319 9.27 20.85 15.69
CA SER A 319 9.70 22.18 15.25
C SER A 319 8.60 22.75 14.34
N GLN A 320 8.59 24.06 14.09
CA GLN A 320 7.82 24.66 12.99
C GLN A 320 8.32 24.10 11.65
N ALA A 321 8.10 22.82 11.40
CA ALA A 321 8.69 22.12 10.29
C ALA A 321 8.07 22.68 9.04
N ASP A 322 8.94 23.25 8.24
CA ASP A 322 8.58 23.75 6.94
C ASP A 322 7.88 22.62 6.16
N PRO A 323 6.59 22.75 5.80
CA PRO A 323 5.89 21.76 4.99
C PRO A 323 6.66 21.40 3.72
N TYR A 324 7.48 22.33 3.19
CA TYR A 324 8.35 22.08 2.05
C TYR A 324 9.51 21.12 2.36
N LEU A 325 10.03 21.11 3.59
CA LEU A 325 11.09 20.18 4.01
C LEU A 325 10.54 18.76 4.18
N SER A 326 9.40 18.60 4.87
CA SER A 326 8.73 17.29 4.99
C SER A 326 8.33 16.73 3.63
N GLN A 327 7.81 17.60 2.75
CA GLN A 327 7.52 17.23 1.36
C GLN A 327 8.78 16.78 0.62
N ALA A 328 9.89 17.52 0.71
CA ALA A 328 11.12 17.15 0.02
C ALA A 328 11.68 15.80 0.50
N VAL A 329 11.63 15.51 1.81
CA VAL A 329 12.08 14.22 2.35
C VAL A 329 11.17 13.08 1.88
N LEU A 330 9.86 13.26 1.91
CA LEU A 330 8.89 12.29 1.40
C LEU A 330 9.09 12.04 -0.10
N ASP A 331 9.26 13.10 -0.90
CA ASP A 331 9.56 13.01 -2.33
C ASP A 331 10.83 12.18 -2.58
N LEU A 332 11.89 12.41 -1.81
CA LEU A 332 13.14 11.65 -1.89
C LEU A 332 12.94 10.17 -1.51
N GLN A 333 12.15 9.88 -0.47
CA GLN A 333 11.84 8.52 -0.04
C GLN A 333 11.00 7.77 -1.07
N PHE A 334 9.91 8.38 -1.58
CA PHE A 334 9.12 7.79 -2.65
C PHE A 334 9.96 7.55 -3.90
N GLY A 335 10.76 8.54 -4.32
CA GLY A 335 11.67 8.40 -5.47
C GLY A 335 12.71 7.29 -5.27
N HIS A 336 13.21 7.10 -4.04
CA HIS A 336 14.08 5.99 -3.69
C HIS A 336 13.34 4.65 -3.75
N SER A 337 12.22 4.53 -3.05
CA SER A 337 11.37 3.33 -2.99
C SER A 337 10.96 2.84 -4.38
N GLN A 338 10.56 3.75 -5.27
CA GLN A 338 10.22 3.42 -6.65
C GLN A 338 11.41 2.91 -7.46
N ARG A 339 12.58 3.54 -7.35
CA ARG A 339 13.79 3.12 -8.07
C ARG A 339 14.25 1.74 -7.61
N VAL A 340 14.36 1.54 -6.30
CA VAL A 340 14.75 0.26 -5.70
C VAL A 340 13.73 -0.83 -6.08
N GLY A 341 12.43 -0.54 -5.97
CA GLY A 341 11.36 -1.45 -6.40
C GLY A 341 11.48 -1.84 -7.87
N TYR A 342 11.75 -0.88 -8.77
CA TYR A 342 11.92 -1.14 -10.20
C TYR A 342 13.14 -2.02 -10.51
N ASP A 343 14.28 -1.75 -9.87
CA ASP A 343 15.51 -2.50 -10.09
C ASP A 343 15.39 -3.95 -9.57
N VAL A 344 14.80 -4.12 -8.39
CA VAL A 344 14.49 -5.45 -7.84
C VAL A 344 13.48 -6.18 -8.74
N ALA A 345 12.39 -5.51 -9.15
CA ALA A 345 11.38 -6.08 -10.04
C ALA A 345 12.00 -6.55 -11.36
N THR A 346 12.94 -5.78 -11.91
CA THR A 346 13.68 -6.15 -13.13
C THR A 346 14.52 -7.41 -12.90
N ASN A 347 15.24 -7.49 -11.77
CA ASN A 347 16.00 -8.70 -11.44
C ASN A 347 15.11 -9.93 -11.24
N VAL A 348 13.97 -9.78 -10.55
CA VAL A 348 12.99 -10.85 -10.34
C VAL A 348 12.37 -11.31 -11.65
N LEU A 349 11.95 -10.39 -12.53
CA LEU A 349 11.40 -10.73 -13.86
C LEU A 349 12.40 -11.52 -14.72
N ASN A 350 13.68 -11.15 -14.68
CA ASN A 350 14.73 -11.87 -15.41
C ASN A 350 14.86 -13.34 -14.93
N GLN A 351 14.67 -13.60 -13.63
CA GLN A 351 14.69 -14.96 -13.10
C GLN A 351 13.40 -15.72 -13.46
N LEU A 352 12.23 -15.06 -13.35
CA LEU A 352 10.94 -15.66 -13.70
C LEU A 352 10.85 -16.06 -15.17
N GLN A 353 11.50 -15.31 -16.07
CA GLN A 353 11.60 -15.65 -17.50
C GLN A 353 12.26 -17.01 -17.75
N GLY A 354 13.11 -17.48 -16.84
CA GLY A 354 13.76 -18.80 -16.93
C GLY A 354 12.85 -19.97 -16.55
N ILE A 355 11.72 -19.71 -15.89
CA ILE A 355 10.79 -20.73 -15.38
C ILE A 355 9.57 -20.87 -16.28
N GLY A 356 9.09 -19.76 -16.85
CA GLY A 356 7.87 -19.74 -17.64
C GLY A 356 7.75 -18.49 -18.52
N SER A 357 6.58 -18.32 -19.14
CA SER A 357 6.28 -17.11 -19.89
C SER A 357 6.15 -15.90 -18.96
N LEU A 358 6.46 -14.72 -19.49
CA LEU A 358 6.13 -13.46 -18.84
C LEU A 358 4.92 -12.85 -19.55
N HIS A 359 3.91 -12.45 -18.78
CA HIS A 359 2.82 -11.64 -19.30
C HIS A 359 3.31 -10.24 -19.68
N LYS A 360 4.22 -9.70 -18.87
CA LYS A 360 4.86 -8.40 -19.04
C LYS A 360 6.36 -8.56 -18.91
N ARG A 361 7.09 -8.10 -19.93
CA ARG A 361 8.56 -8.23 -19.99
C ARG A 361 9.31 -7.15 -19.21
N ARG A 362 8.58 -6.20 -18.63
CA ARG A 362 9.11 -5.09 -17.82
C ARG A 362 8.23 -4.92 -16.59
N PRO A 363 8.76 -4.34 -15.51
CA PRO A 363 7.94 -3.97 -14.37
C PRO A 363 6.81 -3.03 -14.80
N GLU A 364 5.59 -3.32 -14.35
CA GLU A 364 4.43 -2.48 -14.64
C GLU A 364 4.11 -1.56 -13.46
N HIS A 365 3.71 -0.33 -13.74
CA HIS A 365 3.36 0.63 -12.71
C HIS A 365 1.87 0.52 -12.37
N ALA A 366 1.54 0.35 -11.09
CA ALA A 366 0.17 0.26 -10.63
C ALA A 366 -0.13 1.06 -9.36
N SER A 367 -1.41 1.18 -9.06
CA SER A 367 -1.98 1.90 -7.92
C SER A 367 -2.41 0.94 -6.80
N LEU A 368 -1.59 -0.09 -6.56
CA LEU A 368 -1.89 -1.20 -5.64
C LEU A 368 -1.61 -0.80 -4.19
N GLY A 369 -2.50 -1.17 -3.27
CA GLY A 369 -2.43 -0.66 -1.91
C GLY A 369 -1.25 -1.14 -1.08
N VAL A 370 -0.81 -2.37 -1.30
CA VAL A 370 0.37 -2.95 -0.64
C VAL A 370 1.68 -2.26 -1.06
N LEU A 371 1.69 -1.55 -2.19
CA LEU A 371 2.88 -0.86 -2.73
C LEU A 371 2.98 0.61 -2.27
N ARG A 372 2.08 1.08 -1.40
CA ARG A 372 1.95 2.52 -1.06
C ARG A 372 2.99 3.04 -0.05
N SER A 373 3.80 2.16 0.54
CA SER A 373 4.76 2.53 1.58
C SER A 373 5.87 3.44 1.02
N PRO A 374 6.05 4.69 1.51
CA PRO A 374 7.16 5.54 1.08
C PRO A 374 8.53 5.04 1.56
N ASP A 375 8.57 4.50 2.78
CA ASP A 375 9.75 4.04 3.50
C ASP A 375 10.24 2.64 3.13
N ILE A 376 9.33 1.77 2.67
CA ILE A 376 9.64 0.37 2.37
C ILE A 376 9.50 0.16 0.87
N PRO A 377 10.63 0.06 0.13
CA PRO A 377 10.61 -0.35 -1.26
C PRO A 377 9.88 -1.67 -1.43
N SER A 378 8.99 -1.74 -2.42
CA SER A 378 8.05 -2.83 -2.54
C SER A 378 7.75 -3.23 -3.97
N ILE A 379 7.48 -4.52 -4.18
CA ILE A 379 6.99 -5.09 -5.45
C ILE A 379 5.80 -6.01 -5.18
N LEU A 380 4.95 -6.17 -6.19
CA LEU A 380 3.94 -7.23 -6.23
C LEU A 380 4.27 -8.19 -7.37
N VAL A 381 4.46 -9.46 -7.05
CA VAL A 381 4.75 -10.53 -8.00
C VAL A 381 3.48 -11.30 -8.29
N GLU A 382 2.99 -11.19 -9.52
CA GLU A 382 1.96 -12.07 -10.06
C GLU A 382 2.63 -13.33 -10.60
N THR A 383 2.39 -14.46 -9.94
CA THR A 383 3.07 -15.73 -10.23
C THR A 383 2.57 -16.43 -11.50
N GLY A 384 1.41 -16.00 -12.02
CA GLY A 384 0.72 -16.52 -13.20
C GLY A 384 -0.78 -16.25 -13.09
N PHE A 385 -1.57 -16.62 -14.10
CA PHE A 385 -3.02 -16.45 -14.12
C PHE A 385 -3.74 -17.70 -13.60
N ILE A 386 -4.23 -17.67 -12.36
CA ILE A 386 -5.02 -18.77 -11.80
C ILE A 386 -6.33 -19.01 -12.57
N SER A 387 -6.81 -18.02 -13.34
CA SER A 387 -7.98 -18.17 -14.20
C SER A 387 -7.75 -19.04 -15.45
N ASN A 388 -6.48 -19.34 -15.79
CA ASN A 388 -6.07 -20.23 -16.88
C ASN A 388 -5.89 -21.68 -16.39
N ASN A 389 -6.50 -22.65 -17.07
CA ASN A 389 -6.48 -24.06 -16.66
C ASN A 389 -5.08 -24.70 -16.61
N ALA A 390 -4.15 -24.29 -17.46
CA ALA A 390 -2.80 -24.85 -17.48
C ALA A 390 -1.98 -24.25 -16.34
N GLU A 391 -2.07 -22.93 -16.14
CA GLU A 391 -1.36 -22.24 -15.07
C GLU A 391 -1.93 -22.58 -13.69
N GLU A 392 -3.24 -22.77 -13.52
CA GLU A 392 -3.82 -23.26 -12.27
C GLU A 392 -3.17 -24.57 -11.81
N ARG A 393 -2.94 -25.52 -12.73
CA ARG A 393 -2.27 -26.79 -12.41
C ARG A 393 -0.82 -26.58 -12.01
N LEU A 394 -0.11 -25.66 -12.66
CA LEU A 394 1.27 -25.31 -12.30
C LEU A 394 1.31 -24.65 -10.93
N LEU A 395 0.49 -23.61 -10.70
CA LEU A 395 0.37 -22.89 -9.44
C LEU A 395 -0.04 -23.79 -8.27
N GLY A 396 -0.80 -24.85 -8.54
CA GLY A 396 -1.13 -25.89 -7.55
C GLY A 396 -0.02 -26.91 -7.28
N SER A 397 1.05 -26.96 -8.09
CA SER A 397 2.14 -27.92 -7.92
C SER A 397 3.25 -27.40 -7.01
N ASP A 398 3.72 -28.26 -6.10
CA ASP A 398 4.77 -27.92 -5.14
C ASP A 398 6.10 -27.55 -5.82
N SER A 399 6.43 -28.23 -6.93
CA SER A 399 7.66 -27.99 -7.70
C SER A 399 7.67 -26.63 -8.38
N TYR A 400 6.56 -26.22 -8.99
CA TYR A 400 6.47 -24.90 -9.63
C TYR A 400 6.48 -23.78 -8.59
N GLN A 401 5.78 -23.96 -7.47
CA GLN A 401 5.83 -23.02 -6.34
C GLN A 401 7.27 -22.85 -5.81
N GLN A 402 8.05 -23.94 -5.75
CA GLN A 402 9.47 -23.89 -5.38
C GLN A 402 10.30 -23.11 -6.41
N GLN A 403 10.10 -23.37 -7.71
CA GLN A 403 10.78 -22.62 -8.76
C GLN A 403 10.49 -21.11 -8.67
N ILE A 404 9.22 -20.73 -8.48
CA ILE A 404 8.84 -19.32 -8.32
C ILE A 404 9.54 -18.69 -7.11
N ALA A 405 9.54 -19.38 -5.96
CA ALA A 405 10.24 -18.91 -4.76
C ALA A 405 11.75 -18.72 -5.00
N GLU A 406 12.38 -19.65 -5.71
CA GLU A 406 13.80 -19.58 -6.10
C GLU A 406 14.07 -18.40 -7.04
N ALA A 407 13.20 -18.14 -8.03
CA ALA A 407 13.36 -16.97 -8.90
C ALA A 407 13.26 -15.65 -8.15
N ILE A 408 12.28 -15.51 -7.24
CA ILE A 408 12.14 -14.31 -6.41
C ILE A 408 13.39 -14.15 -5.53
N TYR A 409 13.83 -15.21 -4.86
CA TYR A 409 15.04 -15.21 -4.04
C TYR A 409 16.28 -14.81 -4.84
N ASN A 410 16.50 -15.41 -6.02
CA ASN A 410 17.65 -15.09 -6.87
C ASN A 410 17.61 -13.64 -7.38
N GLY A 411 16.41 -13.11 -7.65
CA GLY A 411 16.21 -11.70 -8.01
C GLY A 411 16.59 -10.75 -6.88
N LEU A 412 16.14 -11.05 -5.66
CA LEU A 412 16.49 -10.30 -4.44
C LEU A 412 18.00 -10.37 -4.17
N ARG A 413 18.56 -11.59 -4.15
CA ARG A 413 19.99 -11.83 -3.89
C ARG A 413 20.86 -11.08 -4.88
N LYS A 414 20.55 -11.13 -6.18
CA LYS A 414 21.25 -10.37 -7.21
C LYS A 414 21.24 -8.86 -6.95
N TYR A 415 20.11 -8.32 -6.49
CA TYR A 415 20.02 -6.89 -6.18
C TYR A 415 20.87 -6.52 -4.96
N PHE A 416 20.72 -7.23 -3.84
CA PHE A 416 21.40 -6.92 -2.58
C PHE A 416 22.89 -7.30 -2.54
N ASP A 417 23.35 -8.23 -3.38
CA ASP A 417 24.78 -8.45 -3.62
C ASP A 417 25.42 -7.23 -4.32
N ALA A 418 24.69 -6.57 -5.22
CA ALA A 418 25.15 -5.36 -5.91
C ALA A 418 24.94 -4.07 -5.08
N HIS A 419 24.00 -4.09 -4.14
CA HIS A 419 23.66 -2.98 -3.26
C HIS A 419 23.64 -3.44 -1.78
N PRO A 420 24.81 -3.74 -1.19
CA PRO A 420 24.88 -4.10 0.22
C PRO A 420 24.28 -3.00 1.10
N LEU A 421 23.63 -3.37 2.21
CA LEU A 421 23.13 -2.39 3.17
C LEU A 421 24.29 -1.51 3.65
N GLN A 422 24.13 -0.21 3.48
CA GLN A 422 25.04 0.75 4.09
C GLN A 422 24.65 0.85 5.57
N SER A 423 25.55 0.44 6.47
CA SER A 423 25.37 0.73 7.89
C SER A 423 25.25 2.24 8.07
N ALA A 424 24.28 2.69 8.87
CA ALA A 424 24.28 4.07 9.34
C ALA A 424 25.64 4.38 10.00
N PRO A 425 26.19 5.60 9.88
CA PRO A 425 27.38 5.97 10.61
C PRO A 425 27.14 5.69 12.09
N GLN A 426 27.90 4.77 12.69
CA GLN A 426 27.90 4.63 14.13
C GLN A 426 28.29 5.99 14.70
N GLY A 427 27.39 6.59 15.49
CA GLY A 427 27.61 7.87 16.13
C GLY A 427 28.79 7.77 17.10
N GLY A 428 30.01 7.89 16.56
CA GLY A 428 31.17 8.30 17.35
C GLY A 428 30.81 9.66 17.92
N ALA A 429 30.91 9.77 19.25
CA ALA A 429 30.59 10.98 20.00
C ALA A 429 31.04 12.22 19.22
N ALA A 430 30.07 13.01 18.77
CA ALA A 430 30.36 14.29 18.15
C ALA A 430 31.14 15.10 19.17
N GLN A 431 32.45 15.22 18.98
CA GLN A 431 33.22 16.30 19.59
C GLN A 431 32.65 17.58 18.98
N THR A 432 31.71 18.18 19.68
CA THR A 432 31.23 19.52 19.40
C THR A 432 32.43 20.46 19.53
N ALA A 433 33.00 20.86 18.40
CA ALA A 433 33.91 21.98 18.35
C ALA A 433 33.10 23.22 18.78
N SER A 434 33.33 23.67 20.01
CA SER A 434 32.77 24.92 20.53
C SER A 434 33.23 26.06 19.62
N ALA A 435 32.29 26.72 18.95
CA ALA A 435 32.56 27.97 18.25
C ALA A 435 33.05 29.01 19.27
N ALA A 436 34.27 29.50 19.08
CA ALA A 436 34.80 30.62 19.86
C ALA A 436 33.94 31.86 19.59
N GLN A 437 33.48 32.52 20.65
CA GLN A 437 32.78 33.80 20.57
C GLN A 437 33.70 34.88 19.97
N PRO A 438 33.18 35.80 19.13
CA PRO A 438 33.94 36.94 18.65
C PRO A 438 34.31 37.86 19.82
N GLY A 439 35.61 38.11 19.97
CA GLY A 439 36.16 38.98 21.01
C GLY A 439 35.65 40.42 20.92
N GLU A 440 35.23 40.92 22.07
CA GLU A 440 34.87 42.30 22.36
C GLU A 440 36.13 43.19 22.24
N MET A 441 36.18 44.07 21.23
CA MET A 441 37.21 45.10 21.16
C MET A 441 36.89 46.20 22.19
N THR A 442 37.49 46.09 23.36
CA THR A 442 37.57 47.20 24.32
C THR A 442 38.55 48.25 23.81
N ALA A 443 38.04 49.44 23.51
CA ALA A 443 38.83 50.65 23.34
C ALA A 443 39.52 51.02 24.66
N THR A 444 40.81 51.36 24.60
CA THR A 444 41.45 52.19 25.63
C THR A 444 42.44 53.17 25.00
N ASN A 445 42.19 54.45 25.30
CA ASN A 445 42.99 55.69 25.32
C ASN A 445 43.84 56.10 24.13
#